data_AF-A0A349G6Y7-F1
#
_entry.id   AF-A0A349G6Y7-F1
#
_cell.length_a   1.000
_cell.length_b   1.000
_cell.length_c   1.000
_cell.angle_alpha   90.00
_cell.angle_beta   90.00
_cell.angle_gamma   90.00
#
_symmetry.space_group_name_H-M   'P 1'
#
loop_
_entity.id
_entity.type
_entity.pdbx_description
1 polymer ?
#
loop_
_entity_poly.entity_id
_entity_poly.type
_entity_poly.pdbx_seq_one_letter_code
_entity_poly.pdbx_strand_id
1 'polypeptide(L)' 'MHRLKIGDQFTSELIVEEKHTAAAFGSGNIHVFSTPMMIGLMENAALNCAQLGLDEQWSTVGTTVDIKHMAATPLGQ' A
#
# COMPACT_ATOMS: atom_id res chain seq x y z
N MET A 1 -5.39 -16.17 18.23
CA MET A 1 -6.17 -15.61 17.10
C MET A 1 -7.40 -14.86 17.57
N HIS A 2 -7.37 -13.53 17.45
CA HIS A 2 -8.59 -12.72 17.47
C HIS A 2 -9.23 -12.78 16.07
N ARG A 3 -10.55 -12.87 15.98
CA ARG A 3 -11.20 -12.92 14.66
C ARG A 3 -11.33 -11.50 14.13
N LEU A 4 -10.77 -11.23 12.94
CA LEU A 4 -11.04 -10.00 12.19
C LEU A 4 -12.55 -9.81 12.02
N LYS A 5 -13.01 -8.58 12.16
CA LYS A 5 -14.40 -8.19 12.02
C LYS A 5 -14.57 -7.37 10.75
N ILE A 6 -15.76 -7.49 10.16
CA ILE A 6 -16.16 -6.60 9.06
C ILE A 6 -16.08 -5.17 9.57
N GLY A 7 -15.33 -4.33 8.84
CA GLY A 7 -15.11 -2.94 9.20
C GLY A 7 -13.81 -2.67 9.96
N ASP A 8 -13.00 -3.68 10.27
CA ASP A 8 -11.65 -3.44 10.79
C ASP A 8 -10.80 -2.68 9.76
N GLN A 9 -9.99 -1.74 10.26
CA GLN A 9 -9.22 -0.81 9.45
C GLN A 9 -7.80 -0.67 9.98
N PHE A 10 -6.89 -0.38 9.06
CA PHE A 10 -5.54 0.07 9.36
C PHE A 10 -5.14 1.12 8.32
N THR A 11 -4.38 2.12 8.74
CA THR A 11 -3.91 3.20 7.86
C THR A 11 -2.39 3.15 7.79
N SER A 12 -1.87 3.13 6.56
CA SER A 12 -0.45 3.33 6.29
C SER A 12 -0.29 4.65 5.54
N GLU A 13 0.66 5.47 5.99
CA GLU A 13 0.93 6.79 5.42
C GLU A 13 2.42 6.91 5.09
N LEU A 14 2.73 7.70 4.06
CA LEU A 14 4.08 8.10 3.71
C LEU A 14 4.04 9.47 3.04
N ILE A 15 5.19 10.14 3.04
CA ILE A 15 5.41 11.33 2.21
C ILE A 15 6.05 10.87 0.89
N VAL A 16 5.56 11.38 -0.23
CA VAL A 16 6.08 11.04 -1.56
C VAL A 16 7.50 11.61 -1.70
N GLU A 17 8.48 10.72 -1.74
CA GLU A 17 9.88 11.01 -2.01
C GLU A 17 10.25 10.58 -3.43
N GLU A 18 11.42 11.01 -3.91
CA GLU A 18 11.91 10.66 -5.25
C GLU A 18 11.86 9.15 -5.53
N LYS A 19 12.25 8.33 -4.55
CA LYS A 19 12.24 6.86 -4.64
C LYS A 19 10.85 6.24 -4.85
N HIS A 20 9.77 6.97 -4.54
CA HIS A 20 8.39 6.52 -4.70
C HIS A 20 7.80 6.84 -6.09
N THR A 21 8.51 7.66 -6.87
CA THR A 21 7.97 8.19 -8.13
C THR A 21 7.91 7.13 -9.23
N ALA A 22 7.06 7.37 -10.24
CA ALA A 22 6.98 6.50 -11.41
C ALA A 22 8.31 6.45 -12.16
N ALA A 23 9.01 7.58 -12.24
CA ALA A 23 10.36 7.71 -12.80
C ALA A 23 11.38 6.83 -12.06
N ALA A 24 11.48 6.95 -10.73
CA ALA A 24 12.44 6.18 -9.96
C ALA A 24 12.12 4.68 -9.90
N PHE A 25 10.82 4.33 -9.85
CA PHE A 25 10.40 2.93 -9.89
C PHE A 25 10.58 2.29 -11.27
N GLY A 26 10.54 3.09 -12.34
CA GLY A 26 10.61 2.61 -13.72
C GLY A 26 9.27 2.18 -14.33
N SER A 27 8.15 2.60 -13.73
CA SER A 27 6.79 2.34 -14.25
C SER A 27 6.27 3.45 -15.16
N GLY A 28 7.00 4.57 -15.24
CA GLY A 28 6.72 5.72 -16.10
C GLY A 28 7.86 6.72 -16.03
N ASN A 29 7.73 7.88 -16.67
CA ASN A 29 8.81 8.88 -16.78
C ASN A 29 8.49 10.20 -16.04
N ILE A 30 7.61 10.16 -15.03
CA ILE A 30 7.12 11.35 -14.31
C ILE A 30 7.38 11.27 -12.81
N HIS A 31 7.65 12.42 -12.19
CA HIS A 31 7.98 12.57 -10.76
C HIS A 31 6.72 12.71 -9.89
N VAL A 32 5.84 11.72 -9.97
CA VAL A 32 4.64 11.60 -9.12
C VAL A 32 4.58 10.19 -8.55
N PHE A 33 3.84 10.01 -7.45
CA PHE A 33 3.67 8.72 -6.80
C PHE A 33 3.25 7.66 -7.80
N SER A 34 3.97 6.53 -7.82
CA SER A 34 3.76 5.51 -8.85
C SER A 34 2.62 4.55 -8.48
N THR A 35 1.98 3.96 -9.49
CA THR A 35 0.96 2.92 -9.27
C THR A 35 1.50 1.72 -8.48
N PRO A 36 2.71 1.19 -8.75
CA PRO A 36 3.28 0.11 -7.95
C PRO A 36 3.51 0.50 -6.48
N MET A 37 3.96 1.73 -6.22
CA MET A 37 4.15 2.21 -4.85
C MET A 37 2.83 2.44 -4.13
N MET A 38 1.78 2.90 -4.85
CA MET A 38 0.41 2.97 -4.32
C MET A 38 -0.11 1.59 -3.93
N ILE A 39 0.09 0.58 -4.80
CA ILE A 39 -0.30 -0.81 -4.49
C ILE A 39 0.46 -1.31 -3.26
N GLY A 40 1.78 -1.11 -3.20
CA GLY A 40 2.57 -1.52 -2.03
C GLY A 40 2.11 -0.85 -0.72
N LEU A 41 1.69 0.41 -0.77
CA LEU A 41 1.12 1.10 0.40
C LEU A 41 -0.24 0.51 0.81
N MET A 42 -1.10 0.19 -0.15
CA MET A 42 -2.38 -0.51 0.09
C MET A 42 -2.16 -1.91 0.67
N GLU A 43 -1.20 -2.67 0.15
CA GLU A 43 -0.83 -4.00 0.65
C GLU A 43 -0.26 -3.93 2.07
N ASN A 44 0.56 -2.92 2.37
CA ASN A 44 1.06 -2.69 3.73
C ASN A 44 -0.09 -2.43 4.71
N ALA A 45 -1.07 -1.59 4.33
CA ALA A 45 -2.24 -1.35 5.16
C ALA A 45 -3.08 -2.63 5.36
N ALA A 46 -3.30 -3.40 4.29
CA ALA A 46 -4.04 -4.66 4.35
C ALA A 46 -3.34 -5.73 5.21
N LEU A 47 -2.02 -5.88 5.06
CA LEU A 47 -1.20 -6.79 5.87
C LEU A 47 -1.32 -6.44 7.35
N ASN A 48 -1.12 -5.16 7.71
CA ASN A 48 -1.20 -4.72 9.09
C ASN A 48 -2.60 -4.87 9.67
N CYS A 49 -3.64 -4.59 8.89
CA CYS A 49 -5.02 -4.85 9.31
C CYS A 49 -5.22 -6.35 9.59
N ALA A 50 -4.80 -7.23 8.67
CA ALA A 50 -4.95 -8.66 8.82
C ALA A 50 -4.16 -9.22 10.02
N GLN A 51 -2.95 -8.68 10.26
CA GLN A 51 -2.08 -9.11 11.36
C GLN A 51 -2.73 -8.94 12.74
N LEU A 52 -3.67 -7.99 12.91
CA LEU A 52 -4.42 -7.81 14.17
C LEU A 52 -5.20 -9.07 14.59
N GLY A 53 -5.54 -9.95 13.65
CA GLY A 53 -6.23 -11.21 13.91
C GLY A 53 -5.35 -12.46 13.91
N LEU A 54 -4.10 -12.34 13.50
CA LEU A 54 -3.17 -13.46 13.33
C LEU A 54 -2.20 -13.56 14.52
N ASP A 55 -1.77 -14.78 14.83
CA ASP A 55 -0.68 -14.97 15.78
C ASP A 55 0.66 -14.57 15.14
N GLU A 56 1.67 -14.22 15.93
CA GLU A 56 2.95 -13.65 15.45
C GLU A 56 3.73 -14.54 14.46
N GLN A 57 3.51 -15.85 14.51
CA GLN A 57 4.12 -16.83 13.61
C GLN A 57 3.45 -16.95 12.23
N TRP A 58 2.32 -16.27 12.03
CA TRP A 58 1.54 -16.29 10.79
C TRP A 58 1.54 -14.92 10.12
N SER A 59 1.46 -14.95 8.79
CA SER A 59 1.34 -13.77 7.94
C SER A 59 0.44 -14.06 6.74
N THR A 60 0.19 -13.06 5.91
CA THR A 60 -0.66 -13.16 4.73
C THR A 60 0.13 -12.94 3.45
N VAL A 61 -0.32 -13.54 2.35
CA VAL A 61 0.20 -13.27 1.01
C VAL A 61 -0.91 -12.64 0.18
N GLY A 62 -0.64 -11.49 -0.44
CA GLY A 62 -1.54 -10.86 -1.40
C GLY A 62 -1.63 -11.71 -2.68
N THR A 63 -2.84 -12.00 -3.13
CA THR A 63 -3.07 -12.85 -4.32
C THR A 63 -3.79 -12.12 -5.45
N THR A 64 -4.43 -10.98 -5.17
CA THR A 64 -5.18 -10.19 -6.15
C THR A 64 -5.26 -8.75 -5.68
N VAL A 65 -5.11 -7.82 -6.62
CA VAL A 65 -5.36 -6.38 -6.43
C VAL A 65 -6.16 -5.89 -7.62
N ASP A 66 -7.20 -5.10 -7.37
CA ASP A 66 -8.00 -4.42 -8.40
C ASP A 66 -8.11 -2.94 -8.01
N ILE A 67 -7.48 -2.07 -8.80
CA ILE A 67 -7.30 -0.66 -8.46
C ILE A 67 -7.49 0.24 -9.68
N LYS A 68 -7.76 1.52 -9.40
CA LYS A 68 -7.67 2.60 -10.38
C LYS A 68 -6.88 3.74 -9.76
N HIS A 69 -5.81 4.16 -10.41
CA HIS A 69 -5.02 5.31 -10.00
C HIS A 69 -5.65 6.58 -10.61
N MET A 70 -6.49 7.26 -9.82
CA MET A 70 -7.42 8.27 -10.33
C MET A 70 -6.81 9.68 -10.48
N ALA A 71 -5.78 9.99 -9.69
CA ALA A 71 -5.12 11.29 -9.68
C ALA A 71 -3.65 11.10 -9.29
N ALA A 72 -2.78 11.98 -9.80
CA ALA A 72 -1.37 11.97 -9.46
C ALA A 72 -1.12 12.67 -8.11
N THR A 73 -0.22 12.11 -7.31
CA THR A 73 0.26 12.73 -6.06
C THR A 73 1.70 13.21 -6.23
N PRO A 74 1.98 14.53 -6.20
CA PRO A 74 3.31 15.10 -6.30
C PRO A 74 4.24 14.75 -5.13
N LEU A 75 5.54 14.99 -5.33
CA LEU A 75 6.54 14.96 -4.26
C LEU A 75 6.17 15.87 -3.07
N GLY A 76 6.50 15.42 -1.87
CA GLY A 76 6.31 16.19 -0.62
C GLY A 76 4.89 16.22 -0.08
N GLN A 77 3.96 15.49 -0.69
CA GLN A 77 2.62 15.23 -0.15
C GLN A 77 2.57 13.90 0.58
#